data_AF-A0AAW3W750-F1
#
_entry.id   AF-A0AAW3W750-F1
#
_cell.length_a   1.000
_cell.length_b   1.000
_cell.length_c   1.000
_cell.angle_alpha   90.00
_cell.angle_beta   90.00
_cell.angle_gamma   90.00
#
_symmetry.space_group_name_H-M   'P 1'
#
loop_
_entity.id
_entity.type
_entity.pdbx_description
1 polymer ?
#
loop_
_entity_poly.entity_id
_entity_poly.type
_entity_poly.pdbx_seq_one_letter_code
_entity_poly.pdbx_strand_id
1 'polypeptide(L)'
;MTENNVNREFLFSIYVENNYIKELERILEIKIKNIKVSQKSNRMSMQGMSLDGQEIKISWQLDNDFKKQIIRIQNLILFASNNKKTIIIYGAFEFDESINQELLQYVTFFNDRNIKLVILKINHECMAIISNKKLDNPFVKNPFVSKKEITIYNKNYKR
;
A
#
# COMPACT_ATOMS: atom_id res chain seq x y z
N MET A 1 -16.39 7.58 28.45
CA MET A 1 -15.49 6.43 28.19
C MET A 1 -15.24 6.38 26.70
N THR A 2 -14.03 6.72 26.25
CA THR A 2 -13.65 6.78 24.83
C THR A 2 -13.57 5.36 24.28
N GLU A 3 -14.45 5.04 23.34
CA GLU A 3 -14.32 3.84 22.52
C GLU A 3 -12.90 3.81 21.94
N ASN A 4 -12.18 2.72 22.20
CA ASN A 4 -10.89 2.45 21.59
C ASN A 4 -11.06 2.50 20.08
N ASN A 5 -10.68 3.62 19.45
CA ASN A 5 -10.62 3.78 17.99
C ASN A 5 -9.50 2.87 17.47
N VAL A 6 -9.79 1.57 17.37
CA VAL A 6 -8.88 0.62 16.76
C VAL A 6 -8.73 1.04 15.31
N ASN A 7 -7.51 1.40 14.92
CA ASN A 7 -7.27 1.95 13.59
C ASN A 7 -7.53 0.85 12.54
N ARG A 8 -8.58 1.04 11.73
CA ARG A 8 -9.06 0.05 10.75
C ARG A 8 -7.98 -0.36 9.76
N GLU A 9 -7.11 0.56 9.39
CA GLU A 9 -5.99 0.32 8.46
C GLU A 9 -4.93 -0.62 9.08
N PHE A 10 -4.80 -0.66 10.41
CA PHE A 10 -3.85 -1.52 11.11
C PHE A 10 -4.39 -2.94 11.18
N LEU A 11 -5.66 -3.07 11.55
CA LEU A 11 -6.35 -4.36 11.52
C LEU A 11 -6.34 -4.94 10.10
N PHE A 12 -6.55 -4.09 9.09
CA PHE A 12 -6.42 -4.53 7.70
C PHE A 12 -5.00 -4.93 7.34
N SER A 13 -3.99 -4.21 7.81
CA SER A 13 -2.58 -4.58 7.59
C SER A 13 -2.26 -5.96 8.17
N ILE A 14 -2.70 -6.22 9.41
CA ILE A 14 -2.54 -7.53 10.06
C ILE A 14 -3.31 -8.61 9.29
N TYR A 15 -4.53 -8.31 8.87
CA TYR A 15 -5.36 -9.23 8.11
C TYR A 15 -4.70 -9.63 6.78
N VAL A 16 -4.13 -8.66 6.05
CA VAL A 16 -3.37 -8.91 4.83
C VAL A 16 -2.09 -9.70 5.12
N GLU A 17 -1.32 -9.30 6.15
CA GLU A 17 -0.08 -9.99 6.56
C GLU A 17 -0.30 -11.48 6.85
N ASN A 18 -1.37 -11.80 7.58
CA ASN A 18 -1.63 -13.16 8.03
C ASN A 18 -2.28 -14.04 6.94
N ASN A 19 -3.09 -13.46 6.05
CA ASN A 19 -3.97 -14.25 5.19
C ASN A 19 -3.72 -14.07 3.68
N TYR A 20 -3.21 -12.91 3.25
CA TYR A 20 -3.20 -12.54 1.83
C TYR A 20 -1.83 -12.14 1.28
N ILE A 21 -0.73 -12.39 2.00
CA ILE A 21 0.62 -12.10 1.46
C ILE A 21 0.89 -12.85 0.16
N LYS A 22 0.52 -14.14 0.05
CA LYS A 22 0.71 -14.91 -1.20
C LYS A 22 -0.11 -14.36 -2.36
N GLU A 23 -1.31 -13.87 -2.08
CA GLU A 23 -2.17 -13.26 -3.08
C GLU A 23 -1.64 -11.89 -3.51
N LEU A 24 -1.13 -11.11 -2.55
CA LEU A 24 -0.45 -9.85 -2.80
C LEU A 24 0.81 -10.06 -3.66
N GLU A 25 1.64 -11.06 -3.34
CA GLU A 25 2.79 -11.47 -4.17
C GLU A 25 2.37 -11.77 -5.62
N ARG A 26 1.29 -12.54 -5.79
CA ARG A 26 0.76 -12.93 -7.11
C ARG A 26 0.29 -11.72 -7.91
N ILE A 27 -0.47 -10.82 -7.28
CA ILE A 27 -1.00 -9.61 -7.92
C ILE A 27 0.14 -8.66 -8.30
N LEU A 28 1.14 -8.51 -7.45
CA LEU A 28 2.25 -7.59 -7.67
C LEU A 28 3.35 -8.17 -8.57
N GLU A 29 3.30 -9.48 -8.83
CA GLU A 29 4.32 -10.24 -9.53
C GLU A 29 5.70 -10.11 -8.83
N ILE A 30 5.69 -10.16 -7.49
CA ILE A 30 6.90 -10.10 -6.66
C ILE A 30 6.92 -11.23 -5.64
N LYS A 31 8.10 -11.52 -5.11
CA LYS A 31 8.26 -12.37 -3.92
C LYS A 31 8.72 -11.55 -2.74
N ILE A 32 8.07 -11.70 -1.60
CA ILE A 32 8.30 -10.94 -0.38
C ILE A 32 9.15 -11.79 0.56
N LYS A 33 10.34 -11.28 0.90
CA LYS A 33 11.27 -11.93 1.84
C LYS A 33 10.84 -11.75 3.28
N ASN A 34 10.49 -10.52 3.63
CA ASN A 34 10.00 -10.14 4.94
C ASN A 34 9.01 -8.99 4.77
N ILE A 35 8.03 -8.96 5.65
CA ILE A 35 7.11 -7.83 5.80
C ILE A 35 6.77 -7.72 7.27
N LYS A 36 6.60 -6.50 7.75
CA LYS A 36 6.20 -6.21 9.12
C LYS A 36 5.21 -5.06 9.12
N VAL A 37 4.17 -5.19 9.93
CA VAL A 37 3.25 -4.11 10.24
C VAL A 37 3.85 -3.24 11.35
N SER A 38 3.87 -1.92 11.15
CA SER A 38 4.33 -0.97 12.17
C SER A 38 3.27 0.09 12.44
N GLN A 39 3.00 0.31 13.74
CA GLN A 39 2.20 1.42 14.24
C GLN A 39 3.15 2.46 14.86
N LYS A 40 3.93 3.17 14.04
CA LYS A 40 4.75 4.29 14.49
C LYS A 40 4.16 5.60 13.99
N SER A 41 3.63 6.43 14.90
CA SER A 41 2.88 7.67 14.62
C SER A 41 1.60 7.42 13.82
N ASN A 42 0.72 8.41 13.66
CA ASN A 42 -0.59 8.30 12.97
C ASN A 42 -0.52 7.87 11.47
N ARG A 43 0.64 7.41 11.00
CA ARG A 43 0.91 6.85 9.68
C ARG A 43 1.27 5.38 9.87
N MET A 44 0.36 4.51 9.48
CA MET A 44 0.54 3.07 9.62
C MET A 44 0.95 2.49 8.27
N SER A 45 2.00 1.69 8.30
CA SER A 45 2.59 1.13 7.09
C SER A 45 3.02 -0.30 7.32
N MET A 46 2.81 -1.13 6.30
CA MET A 46 3.54 -2.39 6.19
C MET A 46 4.83 -2.11 5.44
N GLN A 47 5.94 -2.67 5.91
CA GLN A 47 7.23 -2.45 5.28
C GLN A 47 8.02 -3.75 5.24
N GLY A 48 8.81 -3.90 4.18
CA GLY A 48 9.44 -5.17 3.89
C GLY A 48 10.46 -5.08 2.79
N MET A 49 10.81 -6.25 2.27
CA MET A 49 11.78 -6.40 1.20
C MET A 49 11.34 -7.51 0.25
N SER A 50 11.51 -7.28 -1.05
CA SER A 50 11.36 -8.36 -2.03
C SER A 50 12.59 -9.28 -2.03
N LEU A 51 12.46 -10.48 -2.60
CA LEU A 51 13.60 -11.38 -2.82
C LEU A 51 14.68 -10.74 -3.71
N ASP A 52 14.27 -9.86 -4.64
CA ASP A 52 15.18 -9.10 -5.52
C ASP A 52 15.80 -7.88 -4.84
N GLY A 53 15.65 -7.75 -3.51
CA GLY A 53 16.26 -6.68 -2.72
C GLY A 53 15.58 -5.31 -2.85
N GLN A 54 14.36 -5.25 -3.40
CA GLN A 54 13.60 -4.01 -3.48
C GLN A 54 12.94 -3.73 -2.13
N GLU A 55 13.02 -2.50 -1.64
CA GLU A 55 12.26 -2.08 -0.46
C GLU A 55 10.77 -2.10 -0.79
N ILE A 56 9.94 -2.59 0.13
CA ILE A 56 8.49 -2.58 -0.02
C ILE A 56 7.92 -1.66 1.06
N LYS A 57 7.09 -0.69 0.65
CA LYS A 57 6.32 0.16 1.55
C LYS A 57 4.85 0.09 1.16
N ILE A 58 3.98 -0.20 2.12
CA ILE A 58 2.55 -0.37 1.91
C ILE A 58 1.79 0.55 2.85
N SER A 59 0.78 1.23 2.34
CA SER A 59 -0.19 1.95 3.17
C SER A 59 -1.60 1.76 2.63
N TRP A 60 -2.56 1.83 3.54
CA TRP A 60 -3.97 1.61 3.26
C TRP A 60 -4.76 2.86 3.65
N GLN A 61 -5.75 3.24 2.84
CA GLN A 61 -6.75 4.24 3.18
C GLN A 61 -8.13 3.64 3.08
N LEU A 62 -8.78 3.50 4.23
CA LEU A 62 -10.11 2.89 4.33
C LEU A 62 -11.21 3.94 4.58
N ASP A 63 -10.94 5.19 4.20
CA ASP A 63 -11.91 6.28 4.10
C ASP A 63 -11.89 6.89 2.68
N ASN A 64 -12.86 7.75 2.38
CA ASN A 64 -13.01 8.39 1.08
C ASN A 64 -12.42 9.82 1.06
N ASP A 65 -11.39 10.10 1.87
CA ASP A 65 -10.74 11.42 1.88
C ASP A 65 -9.57 11.48 0.88
N PHE A 66 -9.90 11.89 -0.34
CA PHE A 66 -8.97 11.99 -1.47
C PHE A 66 -7.75 12.88 -1.21
N LYS A 67 -7.88 13.96 -0.42
CA LYS A 67 -6.74 14.81 -0.08
C LYS A 67 -5.76 14.07 0.83
N LYS A 68 -6.27 13.31 1.80
CA LYS A 68 -5.42 12.46 2.65
C LYS A 68 -4.73 11.36 1.83
N GLN A 69 -5.40 10.82 0.81
CA GLN A 69 -4.81 9.82 -0.08
C GLN A 69 -3.53 10.35 -0.75
N ILE A 70 -3.64 11.51 -1.42
CA ILE A 70 -2.52 12.15 -2.11
C ILE A 70 -1.37 12.40 -1.13
N ILE A 71 -1.66 13.04 0.00
CA ILE A 71 -0.65 13.36 1.01
C ILE A 71 0.08 12.10 1.48
N ARG A 72 -0.63 11.00 1.74
CA ARG A 72 0.00 9.75 2.19
C ARG A 72 0.94 9.17 1.16
N ILE A 73 0.54 9.13 -0.11
CA ILE A 73 1.38 8.60 -1.18
C ILE A 73 2.63 9.46 -1.38
N GLN A 74 2.46 10.79 -1.38
CA GLN A 74 3.59 11.74 -1.43
C GLN A 74 4.59 11.50 -0.30
N ASN A 75 4.10 11.27 0.93
CA ASN A 75 4.97 10.92 2.05
C ASN A 75 5.72 9.59 1.83
N LEU A 76 5.05 8.55 1.32
CA LEU A 76 5.72 7.27 1.03
C LEU A 76 6.84 7.43 0.00
N ILE A 77 6.61 8.25 -1.03
CA ILE A 77 7.60 8.58 -2.07
C ILE A 77 8.77 9.34 -1.46
N LEU A 78 8.51 10.34 -0.60
CA LEU A 78 9.54 11.11 0.11
C LEU A 78 10.42 10.24 1.02
N PHE A 79 9.87 9.16 1.59
CA PHE A 79 10.63 8.22 2.41
C PHE A 79 11.28 7.07 1.62
N ALA A 80 11.07 6.99 0.30
CA ALA A 80 11.80 6.04 -0.54
C ALA A 80 13.27 6.48 -0.67
N SER A 81 14.20 5.54 -0.48
CA SER A 81 15.63 5.84 -0.53
C SER A 81 16.11 6.09 -1.96
N ASN A 82 16.84 7.19 -2.20
CA ASN A 82 17.31 7.58 -3.55
C ASN A 82 18.08 6.46 -4.30
N ASN A 83 18.82 5.60 -3.58
CA ASN A 83 19.69 4.59 -4.19
C ASN A 83 19.14 3.16 -4.17
N LYS A 84 17.90 2.95 -3.70
CA LYS A 84 17.28 1.62 -3.66
C LYS A 84 16.04 1.59 -4.55
N LYS A 85 15.80 0.43 -5.17
CA LYS A 85 14.50 0.17 -5.80
C LYS A 85 13.47 0.06 -4.67
N THR A 86 12.40 0.84 -4.77
CA THR A 86 11.32 0.82 -3.78
C THR A 86 10.00 0.58 -4.49
N ILE A 87 9.26 -0.41 -4.03
CA ILE A 87 7.88 -0.69 -4.43
C ILE A 87 6.98 -0.04 -3.38
N ILE A 88 6.22 0.96 -3.79
CA ILE A 88 5.19 1.62 -2.99
C ILE A 88 3.85 1.03 -3.38
N ILE A 89 3.14 0.44 -2.43
CA ILE A 89 1.80 -0.09 -2.61
C ILE A 89 0.84 0.79 -1.82
N TYR A 90 -0.13 1.35 -2.50
CA TYR A 90 -1.19 2.13 -1.88
C TYR A 90 -2.53 1.48 -2.19
N GLY A 91 -3.27 1.11 -1.14
CA GLY A 91 -4.61 0.55 -1.33
C GLY A 91 -5.70 1.44 -0.75
N ALA A 92 -6.80 1.58 -1.48
CA ALA A 92 -8.00 2.28 -1.03
C ALA A 92 -9.26 1.66 -1.62
N PHE A 93 -10.42 1.99 -1.06
CA PHE A 93 -11.69 1.51 -1.59
C PHE A 93 -12.08 2.17 -2.91
N GLU A 94 -11.83 3.46 -3.01
CA GLU A 94 -12.16 4.29 -4.17
C GLU A 94 -10.95 5.13 -4.57
N PHE A 95 -10.86 5.35 -5.88
CA PHE A 95 -9.83 6.15 -6.52
C PHE A 95 -10.48 7.00 -7.60
N ASP A 96 -10.25 8.31 -7.53
CA ASP A 96 -10.60 9.23 -8.61
C ASP A 96 -9.50 9.21 -9.68
N GLU A 97 -9.87 9.29 -10.95
CA GLU A 97 -8.93 9.35 -12.07
C GLU A 97 -8.02 10.59 -12.00
N SER A 98 -8.54 11.71 -11.47
CA SER A 98 -7.79 12.96 -11.26
C SER A 98 -6.62 12.77 -10.28
N ILE A 99 -6.81 11.94 -9.24
CA ILE A 99 -5.76 11.60 -8.28
C ILE A 99 -4.63 10.83 -8.97
N ASN A 100 -4.97 9.92 -9.89
CA ASN A 100 -3.95 9.21 -10.66
C ASN A 100 -3.08 10.18 -11.46
N GLN A 101 -3.68 11.22 -12.06
CA GLN A 101 -2.94 12.22 -12.84
C GLN A 101 -2.02 13.07 -11.95
N GLU A 102 -2.52 13.54 -10.81
CA GLU A 102 -1.73 14.34 -9.87
C GLU A 102 -0.56 13.52 -9.27
N LEU A 103 -0.83 12.28 -8.90
CA LEU A 103 0.21 11.37 -8.41
C LEU A 103 1.22 11.00 -9.49
N LEU A 104 0.78 10.81 -10.74
CA LEU A 104 1.68 10.55 -11.85
C LEU A 104 2.67 11.70 -12.02
N GLN A 105 2.18 12.95 -12.02
CA GLN A 105 3.02 14.15 -12.06
C GLN A 105 4.00 14.19 -10.88
N TYR A 106 3.51 13.91 -9.67
CA TYR A 106 4.34 13.92 -8.48
C TYR A 106 5.43 12.84 -8.51
N VAL A 107 5.11 11.59 -8.90
CA VAL A 107 6.12 10.52 -8.98
C VAL A 107 7.14 10.85 -10.08
N THR A 108 6.71 11.41 -11.22
CA THR A 108 7.65 11.82 -12.30
C THR A 108 8.62 12.92 -11.86
N PHE A 109 8.23 13.77 -10.90
CA PHE A 109 9.11 14.76 -10.30
C PHE A 109 10.25 14.11 -9.49
N PHE A 110 10.02 12.93 -8.90
CA PHE A 110 11.03 12.15 -8.17
C PHE A 110 11.68 11.06 -9.05
N ASN A 111 11.89 11.32 -10.34
CA ASN A 111 12.43 10.34 -11.29
C ASN A 111 13.84 9.82 -10.93
N ASP A 112 14.55 10.58 -10.12
CA ASP A 112 15.84 10.26 -9.55
C ASP A 112 15.75 9.13 -8.49
N ARG A 113 14.53 8.79 -8.04
CA ARG A 113 14.21 7.67 -7.15
C ARG A 113 13.68 6.49 -7.96
N ASN A 114 14.19 5.29 -7.68
CA ASN A 114 13.82 4.07 -8.40
C ASN A 114 12.51 3.48 -7.85
N ILE A 115 11.37 4.07 -8.21
CA ILE A 115 10.07 3.81 -7.58
C ILE A 115 9.13 3.07 -8.52
N LYS A 116 8.54 1.96 -8.04
CA LYS A 116 7.34 1.34 -8.59
C LYS A 116 6.15 1.69 -7.68
N LEU A 117 5.24 2.53 -8.13
CA LEU A 117 3.98 2.82 -7.44
C LEU A 117 2.90 1.85 -7.94
N VAL A 118 2.27 1.13 -7.02
CA VAL A 118 1.13 0.26 -7.29
C VAL A 118 -0.08 0.76 -6.51
N ILE A 119 -1.16 1.00 -7.23
CA ILE A 119 -2.44 1.43 -6.67
C ILE A 119 -3.38 0.22 -6.69
N LEU A 120 -3.88 -0.17 -5.51
CA LEU A 120 -4.76 -1.34 -5.34
C LEU A 120 -6.16 -0.91 -4.90
N LYS A 121 -7.18 -1.28 -5.68
CA LYS A 121 -8.56 -1.17 -5.24
C LYS A 121 -8.88 -2.27 -4.25
N ILE A 122 -9.31 -1.89 -3.05
CA ILE A 122 -9.69 -2.81 -1.97
C ILE A 122 -11.18 -3.13 -2.07
N ASN A 123 -11.55 -4.36 -1.78
CA ASN A 123 -12.96 -4.75 -1.68
C ASN A 123 -13.58 -4.13 -0.41
N HIS A 124 -14.65 -3.34 -0.57
CA HIS A 124 -15.38 -2.75 0.55
C HIS A 124 -15.87 -3.78 1.59
N GLU A 125 -16.14 -5.02 1.18
CA GLU A 125 -16.56 -6.10 2.07
C GLU A 125 -15.52 -6.41 3.16
N CYS A 126 -14.25 -6.07 2.93
CA CYS A 126 -13.20 -6.18 3.95
C CYS A 126 -13.51 -5.35 5.22
N MET A 127 -14.35 -4.31 5.11
CA MET A 127 -14.75 -3.51 6.27
C MET A 127 -15.52 -4.32 7.30
N ALA A 128 -16.35 -5.28 6.87
CA ALA A 128 -17.10 -6.14 7.78
C ALA A 128 -16.16 -7.03 8.63
N ILE A 129 -15.01 -7.41 8.07
CA ILE A 129 -13.97 -8.19 8.74
C ILE A 129 -13.29 -7.35 9.81
N ILE A 130 -12.96 -6.10 9.45
CA ILE A 130 -12.30 -5.15 10.35
C ILE A 130 -13.23 -4.71 11.49
N SER A 131 -14.54 -4.52 11.20
CA SER A 131 -15.52 -4.03 12.18
C SER A 131 -15.96 -5.11 13.17
N ASN A 132 -16.08 -6.36 12.75
CA ASN A 132 -16.63 -7.43 13.60
C ASN A 132 -15.59 -8.17 14.46
N LYS A 133 -14.32 -7.74 14.49
CA LYS A 133 -13.21 -8.36 15.26
C LYS A 133 -13.01 -9.88 15.04
N LYS A 134 -13.76 -10.51 14.14
CA LYS A 134 -13.62 -11.92 13.76
C LYS A 134 -12.88 -11.97 12.43
N LEU A 135 -11.59 -12.26 12.53
CA LEU A 135 -10.68 -12.41 11.38
C LEU A 135 -11.03 -13.62 10.51
N ASP A 136 -11.95 -14.48 10.96
CA ASP A 136 -12.32 -15.75 10.31
C ASP A 136 -13.57 -15.64 9.41
N ASN A 137 -13.96 -14.44 8.98
CA ASN A 137 -15.16 -14.28 8.17
C ASN A 137 -14.94 -14.80 6.73
N PRO A 138 -15.61 -15.90 6.28
CA PRO A 138 -15.28 -16.59 5.03
C PRO A 138 -15.78 -15.87 3.75
N PHE A 139 -16.42 -14.71 3.87
CA PHE A 139 -17.11 -14.10 2.72
C PHE A 139 -16.19 -13.35 1.75
N VAL A 140 -15.01 -12.89 2.16
CA VAL A 140 -14.08 -12.20 1.24
C VAL A 140 -13.02 -13.16 0.70
N LYS A 141 -13.23 -13.65 -0.52
CA LYS A 141 -12.26 -14.53 -1.20
C LYS A 141 -10.98 -13.79 -1.60
N ASN A 142 -11.05 -12.49 -1.90
CA ASN A 142 -9.91 -11.66 -2.26
C ASN A 142 -10.12 -10.20 -1.81
N PRO A 143 -9.24 -9.61 -0.98
CA PRO A 143 -9.34 -8.22 -0.58
C PRO A 143 -8.96 -7.24 -1.69
N PHE A 144 -8.33 -7.70 -2.77
CA PHE A 144 -7.84 -6.87 -3.86
C PHE A 144 -8.71 -7.06 -5.12
N VAL A 145 -9.33 -5.98 -5.58
CA VAL A 145 -10.30 -5.99 -6.70
C VAL A 145 -9.61 -5.69 -8.02
N SER A 146 -8.72 -4.71 -8.05
CA SER A 146 -7.97 -4.33 -9.24
C SER A 146 -6.64 -3.66 -8.88
N LYS A 147 -5.71 -3.63 -9.85
CA LYS A 147 -4.41 -2.95 -9.73
C LYS A 147 -4.19 -1.96 -10.88
N LYS A 148 -3.49 -0.86 -10.58
CA LYS A 148 -2.88 0.04 -11.57
C LYS A 148 -1.41 0.24 -11.18
N GLU A 149 -0.51 0.17 -12.14
CA GLU A 149 0.93 0.24 -11.90
C GLU A 149 1.56 1.43 -12.64
N ILE A 150 2.42 2.15 -11.94
CA ILE A 150 3.22 3.25 -12.48
C ILE A 150 4.66 3.00 -12.05
N THR A 151 5.56 2.85 -13.02
CA THR A 151 6.97 2.56 -12.74
C THR A 151 7.85 3.66 -13.28
N ILE A 152 8.68 4.24 -12.42
CA ILE A 152 9.64 5.28 -12.77
C ILE A 152 11.02 4.85 -12.27
N TYR A 153 11.94 4.64 -13.20
CA TYR A 153 13.33 4.32 -12.90
C TYR A 153 14.24 5.47 -13.27
N ASN A 154 15.26 5.71 -12.44
CA ASN A 154 16.30 6.68 -12.74
C ASN A 154 17.09 6.21 -13.96
N LYS A 155 17.25 7.08 -14.96
CA LYS A 155 17.99 6.78 -16.20
C LYS A 155 19.45 6.40 -15.96
N ASN A 156 20.03 6.81 -14.83
CA ASN A 156 21.42 6.55 -14.45
C ASN A 156 21.59 5.30 -13.58
N TYR A 157 20.52 4.57 -13.27
CA TYR A 157 20.59 3.37 -12.45
C TYR A 157 21.12 2.18 -13.27
N LYS A 158 22.34 1.73 -12.97
CA LYS A 158 22.90 0.49 -13.55
C LYS A 158 22.31 -0.72 -12.83
N ARG A 159 21.80 -1.68 -13.62
CA ARG A 159 21.20 -2.94 -13.16
C ARG A 159 22.19 -3.83 -12.44
#